data_AF-A0A5P9XPH3-F1
#
_entry.id   AF-A0A5P9XPH3-F1
#
_cell.length_a   1.000
_cell.length_b   1.000
_cell.length_c   1.000
_cell.angle_alpha   90.00
_cell.angle_beta   90.00
_cell.angle_gamma   90.00
#
_symmetry.space_group_name_H-M   'P 1'
#
loop_
_entity.id
_entity.type
_entity.pdbx_description
1 polymer ?
#
loop_
_entity_poly.entity_id
_entity_poly.type
_entity_poly.pdbx_seq_one_letter_code
_entity_poly.pdbx_strand_id
1 'polypeptide(L)'
;MQKIVQIIESLRLDLSDEKRLQSDLETALRKAGLSFAREQALSARDIPDFLLQDGIVIECKLRPAQKMAVFRQLDRYAHHPEVRGIVLATNLSMTLPETIREKPAVMASLGKGWL
;
A
#
# COMPACT_ATOMS: atom_id res chain seq x y z
N MET A 1 -1.25 -4.32 -10.83
CA MET A 1 -0.32 -3.70 -9.85
C MET A 1 0.53 -2.58 -10.45
N GLN A 2 1.16 -2.75 -11.62
CA GLN A 2 1.98 -1.68 -12.24
C GLN A 2 1.26 -0.33 -12.40
N LYS A 3 -0.01 -0.34 -12.85
CA LYS A 3 -0.84 0.88 -12.94
C LYS A 3 -1.00 1.59 -11.58
N ILE A 4 -1.15 0.84 -10.49
CA ILE A 4 -1.30 1.39 -9.12
C ILE A 4 0.00 2.07 -8.70
N VAL A 5 1.13 1.41 -8.93
CA VAL A 5 2.47 1.96 -8.67
C VAL A 5 2.64 3.27 -9.45
N GLN A 6 2.33 3.28 -10.74
CA GLN A 6 2.43 4.48 -11.58
C GLN A 6 1.57 5.64 -11.06
N ILE A 7 0.32 5.36 -10.65
CA ILE A 7 -0.55 6.38 -10.04
C ILE A 7 0.13 6.97 -8.80
N ILE A 8 0.53 6.13 -7.84
CA ILE A 8 1.14 6.57 -6.59
C ILE A 8 2.42 7.38 -6.84
N GLU A 9 3.31 6.86 -7.69
CA GLU A 9 4.62 7.48 -7.96
C GLU A 9 4.52 8.77 -8.77
N SER A 10 3.41 9.03 -9.46
CA SER A 10 3.18 10.25 -10.24
C SER A 10 2.65 11.44 -9.43
N LEU A 11 2.29 11.22 -8.17
CA LEU A 11 1.55 12.20 -7.37
C LEU A 11 2.43 12.83 -6.28
N ARG A 12 2.19 14.12 -6.04
CA ARG A 12 2.70 14.83 -4.87
C ARG A 12 1.70 14.69 -3.72
N LEU A 13 1.82 13.56 -3.01
CA LEU A 13 0.98 13.25 -1.85
C LEU A 13 1.52 13.96 -0.59
N ASP A 14 0.63 14.34 0.32
CA ASP A 14 1.01 14.89 1.62
C ASP A 14 1.65 13.81 2.50
N LEU A 15 2.93 14.00 2.81
CA LEU A 15 3.74 13.06 3.59
C LEU A 15 3.92 13.51 5.05
N SER A 16 3.11 14.46 5.55
CA SER A 16 3.23 14.93 6.94
C SER A 16 2.85 13.85 7.96
N ASP A 17 1.83 13.05 7.64
CA ASP A 17 1.40 11.89 8.42
C ASP A 17 0.66 10.85 7.55
N GLU A 18 0.51 9.64 8.08
CA GLU A 18 -0.10 8.53 7.34
C GLU A 18 -1.57 8.76 7.02
N LYS A 19 -2.32 9.51 7.85
CA LYS A 19 -3.75 9.76 7.60
C LYS A 19 -3.94 10.70 6.41
N ARG A 20 -3.12 11.75 6.30
CA ARG A 20 -3.14 12.67 5.14
C ARG A 20 -2.73 11.97 3.87
N LEU A 21 -1.64 11.21 3.93
CA LEU A 21 -1.19 10.36 2.82
C LEU A 21 -2.33 9.45 2.33
N GLN A 22 -3.00 8.75 3.25
CA GLN A 22 -4.13 7.90 2.88
C GLN A 22 -5.29 8.71 2.29
N SER A 23 -5.60 9.90 2.81
CA SER A 23 -6.66 10.77 2.26
C SER A 23 -6.36 11.22 0.83
N ASP A 24 -5.11 11.62 0.54
CA ASP A 24 -4.69 12.01 -0.79
C ASP A 24 -4.71 10.81 -1.76
N LEU A 25 -4.23 9.66 -1.28
CA LEU A 25 -4.25 8.42 -2.05
C LEU A 25 -5.67 7.97 -2.36
N GLU A 26 -6.60 8.07 -1.40
CA GLU A 26 -8.01 7.77 -1.62
C GLU A 26 -8.58 8.63 -2.76
N THR A 27 -8.31 9.93 -2.72
CA THR A 27 -8.73 10.86 -3.78
C THR A 27 -8.17 10.47 -5.13
N ALA A 28 -6.89 10.06 -5.18
CA ALA A 28 -6.24 9.62 -6.41
C ALA A 28 -6.83 8.32 -6.96
N LEU A 29 -7.06 7.32 -6.11
CA LEU A 29 -7.65 6.04 -6.50
C LEU A 29 -9.07 6.24 -7.05
N ARG A 30 -9.88 7.11 -6.41
CA ARG A 30 -11.22 7.49 -6.89
C ARG A 30 -11.16 8.18 -8.25
N LYS A 31 -10.26 9.16 -8.42
CA LYS A 31 -10.06 9.85 -9.72
C LYS A 31 -9.60 8.89 -10.82
N ALA A 32 -8.85 7.85 -10.47
CA ALA A 32 -8.42 6.81 -11.39
C ALA A 32 -9.52 5.77 -11.72
N GLY A 33 -10.71 5.89 -11.11
CA GLY A 33 -11.85 5.00 -11.33
C GLY A 33 -11.66 3.60 -10.73
N LEU A 34 -10.84 3.47 -9.68
CA LEU A 34 -10.60 2.19 -9.00
C LEU A 34 -11.66 1.96 -7.91
N SER A 35 -12.22 0.75 -7.89
CA SER A 35 -13.09 0.26 -6.81
C SER A 35 -12.26 -0.32 -5.67
N PHE A 36 -12.44 0.21 -4.47
CA PHE A 36 -11.73 -0.23 -3.28
C PHE A 36 -12.57 0.00 -2.02
N ALA A 37 -12.22 -0.71 -0.95
CA ALA A 37 -12.66 -0.43 0.41
C ALA A 37 -11.48 0.13 1.21
N ARG A 38 -11.74 1.17 2.00
CA ARG A 38 -10.76 1.75 2.91
C ARG A 38 -10.90 1.10 4.29
N GLU A 39 -9.78 0.78 4.92
CA GLU A 39 -9.72 0.19 6.28
C GLU A 39 -10.65 -1.05 6.43
N GLN A 40 -10.78 -1.84 5.36
CA GLN A 40 -11.57 -3.07 5.37
C GLN A 40 -10.78 -4.14 6.11
N ALA A 41 -11.30 -4.57 7.26
CA ALA A 41 -10.71 -5.65 8.04
C ALA A 41 -10.70 -6.98 7.24
N LEU A 42 -9.51 -7.60 7.16
CA LEU A 42 -9.30 -9.00 6.75
C LEU A 42 -9.51 -9.93 7.95
N SER A 43 -9.17 -9.44 9.14
CA SER A 43 -9.40 -10.10 10.42
C SER A 43 -9.56 -9.05 11.53
N ALA A 44 -9.86 -9.49 12.75
CA ALA A 44 -9.90 -8.59 13.90
C ALA A 44 -8.58 -7.82 14.17
N ARG A 45 -7.45 -8.25 13.58
CA ARG A 45 -6.12 -7.65 13.81
C ARG A 45 -5.42 -7.17 12.53
N ASP A 46 -6.02 -7.43 11.37
CA ASP A 46 -5.43 -7.17 10.07
C ASP A 46 -6.36 -6.24 9.28
N ILE A 47 -6.02 -4.95 9.30
CA ILE A 47 -6.80 -3.89 8.66
C ILE A 47 -5.84 -3.14 7.72
N PRO A 48 -5.77 -3.52 6.43
CA PRO A 48 -5.04 -2.75 5.44
C PRO A 48 -5.66 -1.37 5.23
N ASP A 49 -4.84 -0.39 4.85
CA ASP A 49 -5.34 0.96 4.53
C ASP A 49 -6.34 0.92 3.37
N PHE A 50 -6.05 0.11 2.34
CA PHE A 50 -6.96 -0.11 1.21
C PHE A 50 -6.96 -1.57 0.75
N LEU A 51 -8.14 -2.07 0.41
CA LEU A 51 -8.35 -3.34 -0.29
C LEU A 51 -9.12 -3.08 -1.58
N LEU A 52 -8.48 -3.32 -2.72
CA LEU A 52 -9.12 -3.19 -4.03
C LEU A 52 -10.07 -4.37 -4.28
N GLN A 53 -11.08 -4.16 -5.12
CA GLN A 53 -12.05 -5.21 -5.47
C GLN A 53 -11.37 -6.47 -6.08
N ASP A 54 -10.20 -6.29 -6.69
CA ASP A 54 -9.39 -7.35 -7.26
C ASP A 54 -8.38 -7.92 -6.24
N GLY A 55 -8.60 -7.75 -4.94
CA GLY A 55 -7.79 -8.36 -3.88
C GLY A 55 -6.39 -7.79 -3.71
N ILE A 56 -6.06 -6.67 -4.35
CA ILE A 56 -4.79 -5.98 -4.11
C ILE A 56 -4.91 -5.15 -2.82
N VAL A 57 -4.01 -5.39 -1.88
CA VAL A 57 -3.84 -4.55 -0.68
C VAL A 57 -2.89 -3.40 -0.99
N ILE A 58 -3.22 -2.20 -0.53
CA ILE A 58 -2.29 -1.07 -0.47
C ILE A 58 -2.09 -0.68 1.00
N GLU A 59 -0.84 -0.62 1.44
CA GLU A 59 -0.45 -0.18 2.79
C GLU A 59 0.48 1.04 2.69
N CYS A 60 0.19 2.09 3.46
CA CYS A 60 0.96 3.31 3.52
C CYS A 60 1.90 3.28 4.73
N LYS A 61 3.18 3.61 4.51
CA LYS A 61 4.16 3.74 5.60
C LYS A 61 5.11 4.90 5.40
N LEU A 62 5.30 5.71 6.44
CA LEU A 62 6.26 6.82 6.46
C LEU A 62 7.40 6.57 7.45
N ARG A 63 8.53 7.26 7.28
CA ARG A 63 9.56 7.33 8.33
C ARG A 63 8.95 7.98 9.60
N PRO A 64 9.31 7.52 10.82
CA PRO A 64 10.36 6.55 11.13
C PRO A 64 9.86 5.10 11.31
N ALA A 65 8.90 4.62 10.52
CA ALA A 65 8.40 3.24 10.65
C ALA A 65 9.52 2.19 10.55
N GLN A 66 9.44 1.15 11.40
CA GLN A 66 10.43 0.08 11.45
C GLN A 66 10.23 -0.89 10.29
N LYS A 67 11.21 -1.00 9.39
CA LYS A 67 11.17 -1.86 8.19
C LYS A 67 10.73 -3.30 8.46
N MET A 68 11.25 -3.91 9.53
CA MET A 68 10.88 -5.28 9.92
C MET A 68 9.45 -5.39 10.44
N ALA A 69 8.94 -4.37 11.12
CA ALA A 69 7.54 -4.34 11.53
C ALA A 69 6.61 -4.20 10.32
N VAL A 70 6.98 -3.35 9.35
CA VAL A 70 6.27 -3.21 8.07
C VAL A 70 6.24 -4.56 7.35
N PHE A 71 7.39 -5.22 7.18
CA PHE A 71 7.42 -6.52 6.51
C PHE A 71 6.54 -7.57 7.21
N ARG A 72 6.60 -7.67 8.55
CA ARG A 72 5.73 -8.59 9.31
C ARG A 72 4.25 -8.28 9.13
N GLN A 73 3.87 -7.00 9.01
CA GLN A 73 2.50 -6.60 8.73
C GLN A 73 2.06 -7.08 7.34
N LEU A 74 2.89 -6.89 6.32
CA LEU A 74 2.61 -7.37 4.96
C LEU A 74 2.55 -8.90 4.90
N ASP A 75 3.41 -9.62 5.63
CA ASP A 75 3.37 -11.08 5.74
C ASP A 75 2.06 -11.58 6.37
N ARG A 76 1.54 -10.88 7.40
CA ARG A 76 0.22 -11.19 7.96
C ARG A 76 -0.89 -11.02 6.92
N TYR A 77 -0.89 -9.90 6.18
CA TYR A 77 -1.87 -9.69 5.12
C TYR A 77 -1.79 -10.79 4.05
N ALA A 78 -0.58 -11.21 3.69
CA ALA A 78 -0.36 -12.27 2.71
C ALA A 78 -0.90 -13.65 3.15
N HIS A 79 -1.26 -13.88 4.41
CA HIS A 79 -1.94 -15.12 4.82
C HIS A 79 -3.41 -15.18 4.38
N HIS A 80 -4.06 -14.03 4.17
CA HIS A 80 -5.50 -13.98 3.93
C HIS A 80 -5.85 -14.34 2.48
N PRO A 81 -6.71 -15.33 2.21
CA PRO A 81 -6.96 -15.84 0.85
C PRO A 81 -7.51 -14.78 -0.12
N GLU A 82 -8.23 -13.77 0.38
CA GLU A 82 -8.76 -12.64 -0.39
C GLU A 82 -7.68 -11.67 -0.86
N VAL A 83 -6.50 -11.66 -0.21
CA VAL A 83 -5.35 -10.87 -0.63
C VAL A 83 -4.65 -11.59 -1.77
N ARG A 84 -4.62 -10.98 -2.96
CA ARG A 84 -4.00 -11.51 -4.18
C ARG A 84 -2.68 -10.83 -4.53
N GLY A 85 -2.38 -9.70 -3.91
CA GLY A 85 -1.12 -8.97 -4.09
C GLY A 85 -1.02 -7.78 -3.14
N ILE A 86 0.20 -7.26 -2.97
CA ILE A 86 0.50 -6.21 -2.00
C ILE A 86 1.28 -5.08 -2.66
N VAL A 87 0.82 -3.85 -2.47
CA VAL A 87 1.55 -2.62 -2.81
C VAL A 87 1.89 -1.88 -1.52
N LEU A 88 3.18 -1.72 -1.23
CA LEU A 88 3.66 -0.86 -0.15
C LEU A 88 3.92 0.55 -0.70
N ALA A 89 3.08 1.52 -0.34
CA ALA A 89 3.28 2.93 -0.64
C ALA A 89 4.15 3.54 0.47
N THR A 90 5.42 3.83 0.19
CA THR A 90 6.34 4.25 1.26
C THR A 90 7.45 5.20 0.81
N ASN A 91 7.96 5.97 1.76
CA ASN A 91 9.21 6.71 1.64
C ASN A 91 10.37 6.04 2.42
N LEU A 92 10.17 4.85 2.98
CA LEU A 92 11.23 4.07 3.65
C LEU A 92 12.30 3.64 2.64
N SER A 93 13.57 3.67 3.06
CA SER A 93 14.67 3.08 2.27
C SER A 93 14.70 1.56 2.50
N MET A 94 13.87 0.82 1.77
CA MET A 94 13.81 -0.64 1.81
C MET A 94 13.41 -1.23 0.47
N THR A 95 13.49 -2.55 0.35
CA THR A 95 12.95 -3.30 -0.78
C THR A 95 12.00 -4.37 -0.23
N LEU A 96 11.13 -4.88 -1.11
CA LEU A 96 10.34 -6.07 -0.86
C LEU A 96 10.87 -7.21 -1.73
N PRO A 97 10.76 -8.48 -1.29
CA PRO A 97 10.87 -9.59 -2.21
C PRO A 97 9.78 -9.49 -3.29
N GLU A 98 10.00 -10.10 -4.46
CA GLU A 98 9.02 -10.10 -5.56
C GLU A 98 7.68 -10.73 -5.15
N THR A 99 7.73 -11.67 -4.20
CA THR A 99 6.55 -12.29 -3.61
C THR A 99 6.65 -12.37 -2.09
N ILE A 100 5.52 -12.26 -1.41
CA ILE A 100 5.34 -12.60 0.00
C ILE A 100 4.28 -13.71 0.04
N ARG A 101 4.66 -14.91 0.48
CA ARG A 101 3.78 -16.12 0.45
C ARG A 101 3.17 -16.36 -0.92
N GLU A 102 4.02 -16.38 -1.95
CA GLU A 102 3.64 -16.61 -3.35
C GLU A 102 2.73 -15.51 -3.96
N LYS A 103 2.36 -14.49 -3.18
CA LYS A 103 1.58 -13.34 -3.65
C LYS A 103 2.52 -12.24 -4.11
N PRO A 104 2.31 -11.65 -5.30
CA PRO A 104 3.12 -10.54 -5.78
C PRO A 104 3.18 -9.39 -4.77
N ALA A 105 4.38 -8.87 -4.53
CA ALA A 105 4.61 -7.74 -3.64
C ALA A 105 5.50 -6.71 -4.33
N VAL A 106 5.05 -5.45 -4.34
CA VAL A 106 5.77 -4.35 -4.98
C VAL A 106 5.79 -3.12 -4.08
N MET A 107 6.82 -2.31 -4.25
CA MET A 107 6.92 -1.01 -3.59
C MET A 107 6.55 0.10 -4.56
N ALA A 108 5.76 1.08 -4.10
CA ALA A 108 5.53 2.34 -4.78
C ALA A 108 6.23 3.47 -3.98
N SER A 109 7.18 4.16 -4.63
CA SER A 109 7.95 5.20 -3.96
C SER A 109 7.17 6.52 -3.86
N LEU A 110 6.93 6.97 -2.63
CA LEU A 110 6.28 8.27 -2.37
C LEU A 110 7.19 9.48 -2.68
N GLY A 111 8.49 9.26 -2.89
CA GLY A 111 9.43 10.33 -3.22
C GLY A 111 9.46 10.70 -4.71
N LYS A 112 8.99 9.82 -5.61
CA LYS A 112 9.12 10.02 -7.05
C LYS A 112 8.26 11.14 -7.63
N GLY A 113 7.12 11.47 -7.02
CA GLY A 113 6.29 12.61 -7.47
C GLY A 113 6.95 13.99 -7.26
N TRP A 114 8.08 14.02 -6.57
CA TRP A 114 8.84 15.22 -6.22
C TRP A 114 10.18 15.34 -6.97
N LEU A 115 10.52 14.37 -7.84
CA LEU A 115 11.69 14.38 -8.72
C LEU A 115 11.34 15.00 -10.08
#